data_AF-A0A061RW61-F1
#
_entry.id   AF-A0A061RW61-F1
#
_cell.length_a   1.000
_cell.length_b   1.000
_cell.length_c   1.000
_cell.angle_alpha   90.00
_cell.angle_beta   90.00
_cell.angle_gamma   90.00
#
_symmetry.space_group_name_H-M   'P 1'
#
loop_
_entity.id
_entity.type
_entity.pdbx_description
1 polymer ?
#
loop_
_entity_poly.entity_id
_entity_poly.type
_entity_poly.pdbx_seq_one_letter_code
_entity_poly.pdbx_strand_id
1 'polypeptide(L)'
;MSKSLNKILKGNRVDNCKEIRRRKIARSQASRSFRRHCVTCENLDKSGFNSFCADFACDRRQIWISSGNDWNSPFDIAGAPAAALDRVVVALGKFDAMHKGHRSLAVAAAEMGGQPWLLSFSGMAEVLGWEPRLPLLAPCDRPRVLESWAPTCTESAAAQDGLWRPAVVSPRQRYIPFRAVRSLSPEQFVSLLANDMKVSGIVAGDNYRFGYKAAGDAEALQALGRRYGVDVRIMELVQSHSGSRPTGQVSSSRIRSALKEGGDARMRTIEEWLDRKYRAVAETSAGELRQDEDGRMILPASSFLNLLPSPGRYACRVGVAPLPAAYASTSADERGSVWCPSAEVRIDTGDVFVSAQGPWQRGIEGTGAASPDPRISRAR
;
A
#
# COMPACT_ATOMS: atom_id res chain seq x y z
N MET A 1 -28.52 23.23 -25.65
CA MET A 1 -27.75 24.44 -25.30
C MET A 1 -26.27 24.10 -25.08
N SER A 2 -25.62 23.60 -26.14
CA SER A 2 -24.21 23.21 -26.17
C SER A 2 -23.46 24.25 -27.00
N LYS A 3 -22.75 25.19 -26.34
CA LYS A 3 -21.69 26.05 -26.95
C LYS A 3 -20.96 27.07 -26.03
N SER A 4 -21.07 27.02 -24.70
CA SER A 4 -20.47 28.07 -23.82
C SER A 4 -19.38 27.65 -22.81
N LEU A 5 -18.67 26.53 -23.00
CA LEU A 5 -17.60 26.12 -22.05
C LEU A 5 -16.18 26.01 -22.64
N ASN A 6 -15.99 26.25 -23.95
CA ASN A 6 -14.68 26.15 -24.60
C ASN A 6 -13.86 27.46 -24.67
N LYS A 7 -14.24 28.51 -23.91
CA LYS A 7 -13.59 29.83 -24.00
C LYS A 7 -12.79 30.30 -22.77
N ILE A 8 -12.61 29.46 -21.75
CA ILE A 8 -11.87 29.83 -20.50
C ILE A 8 -10.48 29.15 -20.38
N LEU A 9 -10.05 28.36 -21.37
CA LEU A 9 -8.74 27.65 -21.34
C LEU A 9 -7.68 28.17 -22.33
N LYS A 10 -7.78 29.42 -22.79
CA LYS A 10 -6.73 30.05 -23.62
C LYS A 10 -6.47 31.50 -23.18
N GLY A 11 -5.60 31.66 -22.18
CA GLY A 11 -5.05 32.94 -21.78
C GLY A 11 -3.96 32.74 -20.73
N ASN A 12 -2.77 33.30 -20.97
CA ASN A 12 -1.58 33.31 -20.09
C ASN A 12 -0.69 32.06 -20.12
N ARG A 13 -0.24 31.70 -21.33
CA ARG A 13 1.15 31.23 -21.53
C ARG A 13 1.99 32.46 -21.81
N VAL A 14 2.98 32.74 -20.97
CA VAL A 14 4.30 33.37 -21.25
C VAL A 14 4.87 33.85 -19.90
N ASP A 15 6.16 33.59 -19.70
CA ASP A 15 7.05 34.07 -18.63
C ASP A 15 7.01 33.43 -17.23
N ASN A 16 7.63 32.24 -17.09
CA ASN A 16 8.54 32.00 -15.94
C ASN A 16 9.53 30.81 -16.10
N CYS A 17 9.77 30.32 -17.32
CA CYS A 17 10.55 29.09 -17.55
C CYS A 17 12.07 29.31 -17.70
N LYS A 18 12.57 30.55 -17.60
CA LYS A 18 14.01 30.86 -17.77
C LYS A 18 14.78 30.98 -16.45
N GLU A 19 14.10 31.15 -15.32
CA GLU A 19 14.77 31.40 -14.02
C GLU A 19 15.05 30.11 -13.21
N ILE A 20 14.27 29.05 -13.43
CA ILE A 20 14.45 27.75 -12.75
C ILE A 20 15.63 26.95 -13.35
N ARG A 21 16.02 27.23 -14.60
CA ARG A 21 17.13 26.52 -15.28
C ARG A 21 18.53 27.00 -14.86
N ARG A 22 18.67 28.20 -14.30
CA ARG A 22 19.97 28.74 -13.85
C ARG A 22 20.42 28.24 -12.47
N ARG A 23 19.50 27.77 -11.62
CA ARG A 23 19.85 27.25 -10.27
C ARG A 23 20.23 25.76 -10.23
N LYS A 24 20.03 25.00 -11.32
CA LYS A 24 20.41 23.57 -11.41
C LYS A 24 21.83 23.31 -11.96
N ILE A 25 22.51 24.32 -12.50
CA ILE A 25 23.86 24.16 -13.11
C ILE A 25 24.99 24.53 -12.13
N ALA A 26 24.70 25.21 -11.03
CA ALA A 26 25.71 25.66 -10.05
C ALA A 26 26.06 24.64 -8.94
N ARG A 27 25.51 23.41 -8.95
CA ARG A 27 25.83 22.37 -7.95
C ARG A 27 26.56 21.14 -8.51
N SER A 28 26.97 21.15 -9.79
CA SER A 28 27.73 20.05 -10.41
C SER A 28 29.22 20.35 -10.61
N GLN A 29 29.76 21.40 -9.98
CA GLN A 29 31.20 21.71 -10.00
C GLN A 29 31.75 21.87 -8.58
N ALA A 30 31.73 20.77 -7.82
CA ALA A 30 32.53 20.62 -6.61
C ALA A 30 32.86 19.13 -6.41
N SER A 31 33.45 18.50 -7.44
CA SER A 31 34.23 17.28 -7.26
C SER A 31 35.69 17.63 -7.53
N ARG A 32 36.50 17.72 -6.48
CA ARG A 32 37.95 17.53 -6.58
C ARG A 32 38.53 17.17 -5.22
N SER A 33 39.25 16.04 -5.26
CA SER A 33 40.15 15.45 -4.27
C SER A 33 39.59 15.14 -2.88
N PHE A 34 39.26 13.87 -2.67
CA PHE A 34 39.89 13.08 -1.60
C PHE A 34 39.94 11.62 -2.05
N ARG A 35 41.11 11.19 -2.54
CA ARG A 35 41.43 9.77 -2.70
C ARG A 35 41.71 9.22 -1.31
N ARG A 36 40.91 8.27 -0.83
CA ARG A 36 41.33 7.31 0.20
C ARG A 36 40.83 5.92 -0.17
N HIS A 37 41.77 5.12 -0.64
CA HIS A 37 41.88 3.66 -0.62
C HIS A 37 40.57 2.87 -0.45
N CYS A 38 40.07 2.36 -1.58
CA CYS A 38 39.21 1.19 -1.63
C CYS A 38 40.10 -0.02 -1.33
N VAL A 39 39.96 -0.61 -0.15
CA VAL A 39 40.60 -1.88 0.19
C VAL A 39 39.81 -2.96 -0.53
N THR A 40 40.38 -3.48 -1.61
CA THR A 40 39.89 -4.67 -2.30
C THR A 40 40.06 -5.88 -1.39
N CYS A 41 39.03 -6.73 -1.35
CA CYS A 41 38.94 -7.99 -0.64
C CYS A 41 40.16 -8.89 -0.84
N GLU A 42 40.97 -9.06 0.19
CA GLU A 42 41.74 -10.29 0.40
C GLU A 42 41.61 -10.67 1.88
N ASN A 43 41.13 -11.90 2.12
CA ASN A 43 41.00 -12.59 3.41
C ASN A 43 39.82 -12.22 4.31
N LEU A 44 38.60 -12.64 3.96
CA LEU A 44 37.55 -12.93 4.94
C LEU A 44 36.60 -14.02 4.39
N ASP A 45 37.04 -15.26 4.51
CA ASP A 45 36.22 -16.45 4.25
C ASP A 45 35.50 -16.81 5.56
N LYS A 46 34.20 -16.46 5.64
CA LYS A 46 33.15 -16.89 6.60
C LYS A 46 31.99 -15.87 6.64
N SER A 47 31.20 -15.77 5.56
CA SER A 47 29.78 -15.36 5.63
C SER A 47 29.15 -15.39 4.23
N GLY A 48 28.11 -16.20 4.06
CA GLY A 48 27.40 -16.41 2.77
C GLY A 48 26.56 -15.22 2.28
N PHE A 49 26.92 -13.98 2.64
CA PHE A 49 26.24 -12.76 2.20
C PHE A 49 26.97 -12.08 1.03
N ASN A 50 28.31 -12.10 1.01
CA ASN A 50 29.09 -11.31 0.05
C ASN A 50 29.13 -11.88 -1.38
N SER A 51 28.91 -13.19 -1.59
CA SER A 51 28.83 -13.73 -2.95
C SER A 51 27.56 -13.29 -3.68
N PHE A 52 26.56 -12.76 -2.97
CA PHE A 52 25.32 -12.28 -3.59
C PHE A 52 25.44 -10.85 -4.10
N CYS A 53 26.30 -10.00 -3.52
CA CYS A 53 26.47 -8.62 -4.03
C CYS A 53 27.34 -8.53 -5.28
N ALA A 54 28.21 -9.51 -5.54
CA ALA A 54 29.13 -9.50 -6.67
C ALA A 54 28.43 -9.73 -8.04
N ASP A 55 27.31 -10.46 -8.05
CA ASP A 55 26.59 -10.79 -9.31
C ASP A 55 25.56 -9.74 -9.74
N PHE A 56 25.36 -8.68 -8.95
CA PHE A 56 24.33 -7.64 -9.22
C PHE A 56 24.92 -6.29 -9.64
N ALA A 57 26.17 -6.28 -10.09
CA ALA A 57 26.74 -5.13 -10.77
C ALA A 57 26.26 -5.08 -12.23
N CYS A 58 25.67 -3.94 -12.59
CA CYS A 58 25.30 -3.51 -13.94
C CYS A 58 23.87 -3.86 -14.39
N ASP A 59 22.90 -3.01 -14.03
CA ASP A 59 22.42 -2.07 -15.07
C ASP A 59 21.79 -0.82 -14.45
N ARG A 60 22.05 0.32 -15.12
CA ARG A 60 21.64 1.65 -14.71
C ARG A 60 20.25 1.97 -15.27
N ARG A 61 19.46 2.68 -14.45
CA ARG A 61 18.31 3.53 -14.83
C ARG A 61 17.17 2.82 -15.55
N GLN A 62 16.14 2.41 -14.79
CA GLN A 62 14.76 2.65 -15.23
C GLN A 62 13.87 2.93 -14.01
N ILE A 63 13.39 4.17 -13.93
CA ILE A 63 12.20 4.51 -13.14
C ILE A 63 11.05 3.85 -13.90
N TRP A 64 10.55 2.71 -13.40
CA TRP A 64 9.31 2.13 -13.87
C TRP A 64 8.15 2.83 -13.16
N ILE A 65 7.66 3.91 -13.75
CA ILE A 65 6.26 4.27 -13.60
C ILE A 65 5.54 3.31 -14.54
N SER A 66 4.79 2.33 -14.02
CA SER A 66 3.91 1.54 -14.87
C SER A 66 2.86 2.47 -15.48
N SER A 67 3.10 2.90 -16.72
CA SER A 67 2.07 3.40 -17.62
C SER A 67 1.33 2.20 -18.19
N GLY A 68 0.12 1.99 -17.69
CA GLY A 68 -0.90 1.11 -18.24
C GLY A 68 -2.15 1.34 -17.40
N ASN A 69 -3.14 2.12 -17.83
CA ASN A 69 -3.70 2.23 -19.17
C ASN A 69 -3.83 3.68 -19.63
N ASP A 70 -3.92 3.86 -20.95
CA ASP A 70 -4.19 5.12 -21.63
C ASP A 70 -5.28 5.96 -20.96
N TRP A 71 -5.00 7.25 -20.85
CA TRP A 71 -5.85 8.25 -20.24
C TRP A 71 -7.08 8.55 -21.12
N ASN A 72 -8.15 7.81 -20.91
CA ASN A 72 -9.48 8.40 -20.92
C ASN A 72 -9.86 8.66 -19.46
N SER A 73 -10.24 9.91 -19.14
CA SER A 73 -10.75 10.45 -17.87
C SER A 73 -10.09 9.99 -16.53
N PRO A 74 -9.71 10.91 -15.61
CA PRO A 74 -9.31 10.51 -14.26
C PRO A 74 -10.39 9.72 -13.48
N PHE A 75 -11.62 9.66 -14.02
CA PHE A 75 -12.79 8.97 -13.47
C PHE A 75 -13.09 7.61 -14.11
N ASP A 76 -12.33 7.18 -15.13
CA ASP A 76 -12.56 5.87 -15.74
C ASP A 76 -12.09 4.75 -14.79
N ILE A 77 -13.01 3.82 -14.47
CA ILE A 77 -12.75 2.58 -13.73
C ILE A 77 -12.48 1.40 -14.69
N ALA A 78 -12.38 1.65 -16.00
CA ALA A 78 -12.26 0.61 -17.02
C ALA A 78 -10.90 -0.12 -16.96
N GLY A 79 -10.93 -1.38 -16.53
CA GLY A 79 -9.76 -2.26 -16.45
C GLY A 79 -10.09 -3.70 -16.03
N ALA A 80 -11.31 -4.17 -16.28
CA ALA A 80 -11.70 -5.56 -16.07
C ALA A 80 -11.93 -6.24 -17.43
N PRO A 81 -11.47 -7.49 -17.65
CA PRO A 81 -11.91 -8.28 -18.79
C PRO A 81 -13.44 -8.42 -18.74
N ALA A 82 -14.08 -8.39 -19.90
CA ALA A 82 -15.53 -8.33 -20.11
C ALA A 82 -16.32 -9.61 -19.72
N ALA A 83 -15.86 -10.32 -18.69
CA ALA A 83 -16.53 -11.51 -18.17
C ALA A 83 -16.71 -11.38 -16.65
N ALA A 84 -17.97 -11.21 -16.24
CA ALA A 84 -18.55 -11.43 -14.90
C ALA A 84 -18.48 -10.34 -13.80
N LEU A 85 -17.94 -9.13 -14.01
CA LEU A 85 -17.97 -8.08 -12.97
C LEU A 85 -18.60 -6.77 -13.48
N ASP A 86 -19.91 -6.77 -13.73
CA ASP A 86 -20.66 -5.59 -14.20
C ASP A 86 -20.96 -4.57 -13.09
N ARG A 87 -20.76 -4.93 -11.80
CA ARG A 87 -21.04 -4.08 -10.65
C ARG A 87 -19.76 -3.63 -9.96
N VAL A 88 -19.58 -2.32 -9.81
CA VAL A 88 -18.48 -1.70 -9.07
C VAL A 88 -19.02 -1.15 -7.76
N VAL A 89 -18.49 -1.65 -6.64
CA VAL A 89 -18.87 -1.18 -5.30
C VAL A 89 -17.66 -0.50 -4.67
N VAL A 90 -17.82 0.77 -4.27
CA VAL A 90 -16.72 1.56 -3.70
C VAL A 90 -16.80 1.61 -2.18
N ALA A 91 -15.71 1.22 -1.51
CA ALA A 91 -15.49 1.53 -0.12
C ALA A 91 -14.82 2.91 -0.01
N LEU A 92 -15.44 3.86 0.67
CA LEU A 92 -14.93 5.22 0.80
C LEU A 92 -14.04 5.37 2.04
N GLY A 93 -12.85 5.97 1.89
CA GLY A 93 -11.97 6.23 3.02
C GLY A 93 -10.55 6.66 2.65
N LYS A 94 -9.77 7.08 3.65
CA LYS A 94 -8.35 7.42 3.44
C LYS A 94 -7.48 6.17 3.30
N PHE A 95 -7.84 5.06 3.96
CA PHE A 95 -7.15 3.76 3.90
C PHE A 95 -5.66 3.79 4.26
N ASP A 96 -5.27 4.68 5.17
CA ASP A 96 -3.86 4.93 5.53
C ASP A 96 -3.17 3.70 6.14
N ALA A 97 -3.77 3.13 7.20
CA ALA A 97 -3.24 1.91 7.84
C ALA A 97 -3.66 0.60 7.17
N MET A 98 -4.74 0.62 6.36
CA MET A 98 -5.45 -0.60 5.94
C MET A 98 -5.68 -1.56 7.14
N HIS A 99 -6.29 -1.09 8.23
CA HIS A 99 -6.57 -1.88 9.42
C HIS A 99 -7.82 -2.77 9.26
N LYS A 100 -8.16 -3.59 10.26
CA LYS A 100 -9.33 -4.49 10.20
C LYS A 100 -10.65 -3.78 9.93
N GLY A 101 -10.81 -2.54 10.40
CA GLY A 101 -11.96 -1.70 10.06
C GLY A 101 -12.02 -1.24 8.59
N HIS A 102 -10.90 -1.20 7.86
CA HIS A 102 -10.93 -0.98 6.42
C HIS A 102 -11.23 -2.27 5.66
N ARG A 103 -10.72 -3.41 6.15
CA ARG A 103 -11.06 -4.72 5.59
C ARG A 103 -12.56 -4.97 5.66
N SER A 104 -13.22 -4.64 6.77
CA SER A 104 -14.69 -4.79 6.89
C SER A 104 -15.47 -3.99 5.84
N LEU A 105 -14.98 -2.81 5.42
CA LEU A 105 -15.59 -2.06 4.32
C LEU A 105 -15.42 -2.78 2.97
N ALA A 106 -14.24 -3.38 2.73
CA ALA A 106 -13.98 -4.14 1.51
C ALA A 106 -14.82 -5.42 1.43
N VAL A 107 -14.95 -6.15 2.55
CA VAL A 107 -15.81 -7.33 2.67
C VAL A 107 -17.26 -6.95 2.42
N ALA A 108 -17.77 -5.93 3.09
CA ALA A 108 -19.13 -5.45 2.89
C ALA A 108 -19.39 -4.98 1.44
N ALA A 109 -18.38 -4.46 0.76
CA ALA A 109 -18.49 -4.11 -0.66
C ALA A 109 -18.57 -5.34 -1.56
N ALA A 110 -17.84 -6.41 -1.25
CA ALA A 110 -17.93 -7.69 -1.97
C ALA A 110 -19.30 -8.36 -1.75
N GLU A 111 -19.83 -8.33 -0.52
CA GLU A 111 -21.16 -8.85 -0.17
C GLU A 111 -22.32 -8.16 -0.90
N MET A 112 -22.08 -6.96 -1.46
CA MET A 112 -23.04 -6.26 -2.32
C MET A 112 -23.05 -6.77 -3.77
N GLY A 113 -22.28 -7.82 -4.08
CA GLY A 113 -22.30 -8.51 -5.37
C GLY A 113 -21.60 -7.74 -6.48
N GLY A 114 -20.46 -7.13 -6.18
CA GLY A 114 -19.64 -6.45 -7.19
C GLY A 114 -18.18 -6.37 -6.79
N GLN A 115 -17.33 -5.99 -7.75
CA GLN A 115 -15.89 -5.80 -7.54
C GLN A 115 -15.66 -4.71 -6.48
N PRO A 116 -15.07 -5.04 -5.31
CA PRO A 116 -14.80 -4.05 -4.28
C PRO A 116 -13.60 -3.17 -4.67
N TRP A 117 -13.81 -1.86 -4.61
CA TRP A 117 -12.80 -0.84 -4.84
C TRP A 117 -12.64 0.08 -3.62
N LEU A 118 -11.46 0.11 -3.04
CA LEU A 118 -11.09 1.09 -2.02
C LEU A 118 -10.84 2.43 -2.73
N LEU A 119 -11.75 3.38 -2.56
CA LEU A 119 -11.63 4.71 -3.17
C LEU A 119 -11.04 5.70 -2.16
N SER A 120 -9.80 6.11 -2.42
CA SER A 120 -9.04 7.05 -1.61
C SER A 120 -8.73 8.35 -2.35
N PHE A 121 -8.12 9.30 -1.65
CA PHE A 121 -7.79 10.62 -2.18
C PHE A 121 -6.29 10.89 -2.09
N SER A 122 -5.70 11.33 -3.20
CA SER A 122 -4.28 11.72 -3.26
C SER A 122 -4.11 13.24 -3.11
N GLY A 123 -2.94 13.68 -2.64
CA GLY A 123 -2.60 15.11 -2.54
C GLY A 123 -3.36 15.90 -1.47
N MET A 124 -4.09 15.24 -0.56
CA MET A 124 -4.89 15.94 0.46
C MET A 124 -4.04 16.83 1.38
N ALA A 125 -2.87 16.35 1.80
CA ALA A 125 -1.99 17.11 2.69
C ALA A 125 -1.50 18.41 2.03
N GLU A 126 -1.00 18.34 0.80
CA GLU A 126 -0.58 19.50 0.01
C GLU A 126 -1.72 20.52 -0.13
N VAL A 127 -2.89 20.04 -0.54
CA VAL A 127 -4.07 20.88 -0.76
C VAL A 127 -4.54 21.55 0.54
N LEU A 128 -4.41 20.89 1.68
CA LEU A 128 -4.81 21.42 2.99
C LEU A 128 -3.68 22.13 3.76
N GLY A 129 -2.46 22.20 3.20
CA GLY A 129 -1.30 22.77 3.87
C GLY A 129 -0.84 21.97 5.09
N TRP A 130 -1.14 20.67 5.15
CA TRP A 130 -0.66 19.80 6.21
C TRP A 130 0.77 19.36 5.95
N GLU A 131 1.54 19.24 7.02
CA GLU A 131 2.88 18.67 6.95
C GLU A 131 2.82 17.23 6.39
N PRO A 132 3.63 16.91 5.37
CA PRO A 132 3.75 15.56 4.87
C PRO A 132 4.16 14.60 5.98
N ARG A 133 3.47 13.47 6.09
CA ARG A 133 3.79 12.42 7.06
C ARG A 133 3.94 11.11 6.32
N LEU A 134 4.88 10.28 6.75
CA LEU A 134 5.00 8.92 6.24
C LEU A 134 3.68 8.15 6.45
N PRO A 135 3.25 7.37 5.45
CA PRO A 135 2.07 6.53 5.57
C PRO A 135 2.29 5.45 6.62
N LEU A 136 1.21 4.87 7.13
CA LEU A 136 1.31 3.71 8.04
C LEU A 136 1.67 2.42 7.31
N LEU A 137 1.25 2.30 6.05
CA LEU A 137 1.55 1.19 5.17
C LEU A 137 2.29 1.72 3.95
N ALA A 138 3.44 1.13 3.64
CA ALA A 138 4.22 1.53 2.48
C ALA A 138 3.37 1.40 1.20
N PRO A 139 3.39 2.39 0.28
CA PRO A 139 2.58 2.35 -0.94
C PRO A 139 2.78 1.06 -1.74
N CYS A 140 4.01 0.56 -1.75
CA CYS A 140 4.42 -0.62 -2.46
C CYS A 140 4.01 -1.95 -1.78
N ASP A 141 3.65 -1.91 -0.49
CA ASP A 141 3.16 -3.08 0.28
C ASP A 141 1.63 -3.22 0.23
N ARG A 142 0.94 -2.25 -0.39
CA ARG A 142 -0.54 -2.24 -0.47
C ARG A 142 -1.11 -3.41 -1.29
N PRO A 143 -0.57 -3.79 -2.46
CA PRO A 143 -1.07 -4.93 -3.22
C PRO A 143 -1.08 -6.22 -2.40
N ARG A 144 -0.01 -6.48 -1.64
CA ARG A 144 0.08 -7.61 -0.72
C ARG A 144 -1.04 -7.58 0.32
N VAL A 145 -1.33 -6.43 0.93
CA VAL A 145 -2.41 -6.34 1.92
C VAL A 145 -3.78 -6.57 1.28
N LEU A 146 -4.03 -6.04 0.08
CA LEU A 146 -5.29 -6.29 -0.65
C LEU A 146 -5.46 -7.78 -0.98
N GLU A 147 -4.40 -8.43 -1.46
CA GLU A 147 -4.43 -9.86 -1.79
C GLU A 147 -4.66 -10.71 -0.54
N SER A 148 -4.10 -10.31 0.61
CA SER A 148 -4.40 -10.99 1.90
C SER A 148 -5.87 -10.88 2.34
N TRP A 149 -6.62 -9.93 1.79
CA TRP A 149 -8.04 -9.76 2.06
C TRP A 149 -8.93 -10.52 1.08
N ALA A 150 -8.41 -10.93 -0.08
CA ALA A 150 -9.17 -11.62 -1.11
C ALA A 150 -9.95 -12.84 -0.55
N PRO A 151 -9.36 -13.73 0.28
CA PRO A 151 -10.10 -14.88 0.83
C PRO A 151 -11.29 -14.50 1.73
N THR A 152 -11.31 -13.28 2.25
CA THR A 152 -12.42 -12.77 3.07
C THR A 152 -13.48 -12.02 2.26
N CYS A 153 -13.18 -11.69 1.01
CA CYS A 153 -14.07 -10.98 0.10
C CYS A 153 -14.73 -11.99 -0.84
N THR A 154 -15.85 -12.56 -0.40
CA THR A 154 -16.66 -13.46 -1.22
C THR A 154 -17.92 -12.78 -1.69
N GLU A 155 -18.26 -12.95 -2.96
CA GLU A 155 -19.54 -12.53 -3.49
C GLU A 155 -20.45 -13.72 -3.80
N SER A 156 -21.75 -13.43 -3.80
CA SER A 156 -22.80 -14.32 -4.24
C SER A 156 -22.81 -14.40 -5.77
N ALA A 157 -22.08 -15.34 -6.37
CA ALA A 157 -22.12 -15.57 -7.82
C ALA A 157 -22.89 -16.85 -8.15
N ALA A 158 -23.78 -16.76 -9.15
CA ALA A 158 -24.31 -17.96 -9.81
C ALA A 158 -23.21 -18.54 -10.71
N ALA A 159 -22.81 -19.78 -10.46
CA ALA A 159 -21.92 -20.49 -11.37
C ALA A 159 -22.66 -20.80 -12.69
N GLN A 160 -21.91 -21.17 -13.73
CA GLN A 160 -22.44 -21.45 -15.07
C GLN A 160 -23.49 -22.58 -15.11
N ASP A 161 -23.49 -23.44 -14.08
CA ASP A 161 -24.45 -24.53 -13.86
C ASP A 161 -25.70 -24.10 -13.07
N GLY A 162 -25.83 -22.81 -12.74
CA GLY A 162 -26.92 -22.27 -11.92
C GLY A 162 -26.75 -22.51 -10.41
N LEU A 163 -25.65 -23.14 -9.98
CA LEU A 163 -25.38 -23.38 -8.56
C LEU A 163 -24.73 -22.14 -7.92
N TRP A 164 -25.22 -21.74 -6.76
CA TRP A 164 -24.62 -20.65 -5.99
C TRP A 164 -23.30 -21.12 -5.38
N ARG A 165 -22.20 -20.45 -5.72
CA ARG A 165 -20.88 -20.71 -5.12
C ARG A 165 -20.22 -19.38 -4.77
N PRO A 166 -19.61 -19.26 -3.58
CA PRO A 166 -18.88 -18.06 -3.23
C PRO A 166 -17.70 -17.88 -4.20
N ALA A 167 -17.71 -16.78 -4.95
CA ALA A 167 -16.58 -16.38 -5.77
C ALA A 167 -15.68 -15.47 -4.94
N VAL A 168 -14.39 -15.80 -4.89
CA VAL A 168 -13.37 -14.96 -4.25
C VAL A 168 -13.07 -13.77 -5.16
N VAL A 169 -13.15 -12.56 -4.62
CA VAL A 169 -12.88 -11.33 -5.35
C VAL A 169 -11.79 -10.53 -4.66
N SER A 170 -10.65 -10.35 -5.34
CA SER A 170 -9.56 -9.54 -4.79
C SER A 170 -9.94 -8.05 -4.81
N PRO A 171 -9.93 -7.34 -3.66
CA PRO A 171 -10.22 -5.93 -3.62
C PRO A 171 -9.15 -5.11 -4.34
N ARG A 172 -9.60 -4.06 -5.03
CA ARG A 172 -8.74 -3.12 -5.78
C ARG A 172 -8.69 -1.78 -5.07
N GLN A 173 -7.75 -0.92 -5.46
CA GLN A 173 -7.66 0.43 -4.92
C GLN A 173 -7.55 1.47 -6.04
N ARG A 174 -8.26 2.58 -5.87
CA ARG A 174 -8.22 3.74 -6.76
C ARG A 174 -8.00 5.03 -5.96
N TYR A 175 -7.33 5.99 -6.58
CA TYR A 175 -7.12 7.32 -6.01
C TYR A 175 -7.74 8.38 -6.91
N ILE A 176 -8.49 9.30 -6.31
CA ILE A 176 -8.92 10.53 -6.96
C ILE A 176 -8.06 11.69 -6.41
N PRO A 177 -7.50 12.56 -7.27
CA PRO A 177 -6.83 13.77 -6.80
C PRO A 177 -7.78 14.60 -5.92
N PHE A 178 -7.43 14.84 -4.66
CA PHE A 178 -8.31 15.56 -3.72
C PHE A 178 -8.70 16.94 -4.25
N ARG A 179 -7.79 17.61 -4.98
CA ARG A 179 -8.08 18.89 -5.66
C ARG A 179 -9.28 18.84 -6.60
N ALA A 180 -9.56 17.69 -7.23
CA ALA A 180 -10.65 17.53 -8.18
C ALA A 180 -12.02 17.42 -7.49
N VAL A 181 -12.04 16.98 -6.24
CA VAL A 181 -13.28 16.74 -5.47
C VAL A 181 -13.48 17.71 -4.31
N ARG A 182 -12.45 18.49 -3.93
CA ARG A 182 -12.46 19.35 -2.74
C ARG A 182 -13.60 20.36 -2.73
N SER A 183 -13.95 20.92 -3.89
CA SER A 183 -14.98 21.98 -4.01
C SER A 183 -16.39 21.43 -4.24
N LEU A 184 -16.56 20.12 -4.38
CA LEU A 184 -17.85 19.52 -4.68
C LEU A 184 -18.75 19.55 -3.45
N SER A 185 -20.02 19.95 -3.62
CA SER A 185 -21.04 19.72 -2.60
C SER A 185 -21.24 18.20 -2.36
N PRO A 186 -21.87 17.79 -1.25
CA PRO A 186 -22.24 16.39 -1.05
C PRO A 186 -23.01 15.80 -2.24
N GLU A 187 -23.98 16.55 -2.78
CA GLU A 187 -24.77 16.13 -3.94
C GLU A 187 -23.91 15.97 -5.20
N GLN A 188 -23.02 16.93 -5.50
CA GLN A 188 -22.10 16.84 -6.63
C GLN A 188 -21.14 15.65 -6.51
N PHE A 189 -20.67 15.36 -5.29
CA PHE A 189 -19.79 14.22 -5.05
C PHE A 189 -20.50 12.89 -5.28
N VAL A 190 -21.74 12.72 -4.79
CA VAL A 190 -22.51 11.48 -5.04
C VAL A 190 -22.90 11.36 -6.52
N SER A 191 -23.25 12.47 -7.16
CA SER A 191 -23.51 12.51 -8.61
C SER A 191 -22.28 12.08 -9.42
N LEU A 192 -21.08 12.54 -9.06
CA LEU A 192 -19.82 12.10 -9.67
C LEU A 192 -19.65 10.58 -9.55
N LEU A 193 -19.88 10.02 -8.37
CA LEU A 193 -19.78 8.58 -8.14
C LEU A 193 -20.80 7.81 -8.99
N ALA A 194 -22.06 8.25 -9.00
CA ALA A 194 -23.15 7.56 -9.68
C ALA A 194 -23.07 7.66 -11.20
N ASN A 195 -22.85 8.87 -11.73
CA ASN A 195 -23.01 9.15 -13.17
C ASN A 195 -21.69 9.02 -13.94
N ASP A 196 -20.60 9.56 -13.38
CA ASP A 196 -19.33 9.62 -14.09
C ASP A 196 -18.50 8.36 -13.84
N MET A 197 -18.48 7.89 -12.60
CA MET A 197 -17.77 6.66 -12.20
C MET A 197 -18.64 5.39 -12.29
N LYS A 198 -19.96 5.55 -12.48
CA LYS A 198 -20.92 4.44 -12.64
C LYS A 198 -20.85 3.41 -11.51
N VAL A 199 -20.66 3.87 -10.27
CA VAL A 199 -20.64 2.96 -9.12
C VAL A 199 -22.05 2.44 -8.86
N SER A 200 -22.18 1.12 -8.67
CA SER A 200 -23.45 0.49 -8.34
C SER A 200 -23.73 0.45 -6.84
N GLY A 201 -22.70 0.63 -6.02
CA GLY A 201 -22.85 0.66 -4.56
C GLY A 201 -21.73 1.42 -3.86
N ILE A 202 -22.02 1.89 -2.66
CA ILE A 202 -21.11 2.63 -1.79
C ILE A 202 -21.13 2.00 -0.39
N VAL A 203 -19.94 1.78 0.16
CA VAL A 203 -19.74 1.37 1.56
C VAL A 203 -18.92 2.44 2.28
N ALA A 204 -19.37 2.87 3.45
CA ALA A 204 -18.66 3.85 4.27
C ALA A 204 -18.84 3.54 5.77
N GLY A 205 -17.91 4.01 6.60
CA GLY A 205 -18.11 3.98 8.06
C GLY A 205 -19.12 5.04 8.51
N ASP A 206 -19.75 4.85 9.66
CA ASP A 206 -20.70 5.82 10.28
C ASP A 206 -20.10 7.23 10.47
N ASN A 207 -18.79 7.32 10.66
CA ASN A 207 -18.04 8.55 10.89
C ASN A 207 -17.56 9.22 9.60
N TYR A 208 -17.98 8.71 8.44
CA TYR A 208 -17.55 9.22 7.15
C TYR A 208 -18.13 10.62 6.89
N ARG A 209 -17.25 11.55 6.51
CA ARG A 209 -17.62 12.92 6.13
C ARG A 209 -17.12 13.23 4.73
N PHE A 210 -17.92 13.95 3.95
CA PHE A 210 -17.63 14.25 2.55
C PHE A 210 -18.23 15.57 2.07
N GLY A 211 -17.93 15.92 0.83
CA GLY A 211 -18.31 17.20 0.24
C GLY A 211 -17.50 18.38 0.79
N TYR A 212 -17.78 19.56 0.24
CA TYR A 212 -17.08 20.80 0.55
C TYR A 212 -17.16 21.08 2.05
N LYS A 213 -15.99 21.31 2.68
CA LYS A 213 -15.84 21.48 4.13
C LYS A 213 -16.48 20.36 4.96
N ALA A 214 -16.50 19.14 4.42
CA ALA A 214 -17.03 17.95 5.10
C ALA A 214 -18.52 18.09 5.47
N ALA A 215 -19.30 18.82 4.66
CA ALA A 215 -20.71 19.14 4.93
C ALA A 215 -21.66 17.92 4.98
N GLY A 216 -21.35 16.83 4.28
CA GLY A 216 -22.14 15.60 4.30
C GLY A 216 -21.64 14.57 5.32
N ASP A 217 -22.55 13.81 5.90
CA ASP A 217 -22.37 12.63 6.77
C ASP A 217 -22.95 11.35 6.16
N ALA A 218 -22.81 10.24 6.88
CA ALA A 218 -23.44 8.96 6.57
C ALA A 218 -24.94 9.06 6.24
N GLU A 219 -25.73 9.87 6.94
CA GLU A 219 -27.16 10.05 6.65
C GLU A 219 -27.38 10.75 5.32
N ALA A 220 -26.68 11.87 5.08
CA ALA A 220 -26.70 12.55 3.79
C ALA A 220 -26.24 11.62 2.65
N LEU A 221 -25.23 10.77 2.89
CA LEU A 221 -24.74 9.81 1.91
C LEU A 221 -25.82 8.79 1.53
N GLN A 222 -26.54 8.24 2.51
CA GLN A 222 -27.66 7.32 2.26
C GLN A 222 -28.80 8.00 1.50
N ALA A 223 -29.20 9.21 1.91
CA ALA A 223 -30.28 9.95 1.27
C ALA A 223 -29.95 10.30 -0.20
N LEU A 224 -28.74 10.78 -0.45
CA LEU A 224 -28.26 11.08 -1.80
C LEU A 224 -28.09 9.80 -2.62
N GLY A 225 -27.57 8.72 -2.05
CA GLY A 225 -27.47 7.42 -2.72
C GLY A 225 -28.81 6.95 -3.27
N ARG A 226 -29.87 6.98 -2.45
CA ARG A 226 -31.24 6.64 -2.89
C ARG A 226 -31.70 7.53 -4.05
N ARG A 227 -31.43 8.83 -3.98
CA ARG A 227 -31.81 9.80 -5.03
C ARG A 227 -31.10 9.53 -6.36
N TYR A 228 -29.86 9.04 -6.33
CA TYR A 228 -29.07 8.73 -7.51
C TYR A 228 -29.11 7.25 -7.92
N GLY A 229 -29.92 6.42 -7.26
CA GLY A 229 -30.05 4.99 -7.58
C GLY A 229 -28.81 4.16 -7.23
N VAL A 230 -28.07 4.56 -6.20
CA VAL A 230 -26.87 3.87 -5.71
C VAL A 230 -27.14 3.28 -4.34
N ASP A 231 -26.88 1.97 -4.18
CA ASP A 231 -27.03 1.29 -2.90
C ASP A 231 -25.95 1.77 -1.92
N VAL A 232 -26.35 2.24 -0.73
CA VAL A 232 -25.40 2.73 0.29
C VAL A 232 -25.50 1.89 1.55
N ARG A 233 -24.36 1.30 1.96
CA ARG A 233 -24.22 0.57 3.22
C ARG A 233 -23.31 1.35 4.17
N ILE A 234 -23.88 1.75 5.31
CA ILE A 234 -23.12 2.38 6.40
C ILE A 234 -22.74 1.30 7.40
N MET A 235 -21.45 1.22 7.70
CA MET A 235 -20.85 0.22 8.56
C MET A 235 -20.55 0.81 9.93
N GLU A 236 -20.88 0.07 10.97
CA GLU A 236 -20.42 0.38 12.33
C GLU A 236 -18.89 0.27 12.42
N LEU A 237 -18.32 1.10 13.28
CA LEU A 237 -16.87 1.14 13.46
C LEU A 237 -16.39 -0.06 14.25
N VAL A 238 -15.44 -0.80 13.68
CA VAL A 238 -14.85 -1.96 14.35
C VAL A 238 -14.13 -1.54 15.64
N GLN A 239 -14.55 -2.12 16.76
CA GLN A 239 -13.99 -1.87 18.09
C GLN A 239 -12.80 -2.80 18.38
N SER A 240 -11.81 -2.29 19.12
CA SER A 240 -10.84 -3.11 19.85
C SER A 240 -11.45 -3.57 21.17
N HIS A 241 -11.01 -4.71 21.69
CA HIS A 241 -11.56 -5.30 22.91
C HIS A 241 -10.45 -5.70 23.87
N SER A 242 -10.75 -5.69 25.16
CA SER A 242 -9.96 -6.31 26.23
C SER A 242 -10.89 -7.25 26.99
N GLY A 243 -10.77 -8.55 26.72
CA GLY A 243 -11.83 -9.51 27.07
C GLY A 243 -13.14 -9.12 26.39
N SER A 244 -14.26 -9.10 27.13
CA SER A 244 -15.57 -8.73 26.59
C SER A 244 -15.84 -7.22 26.53
N ARG A 245 -14.90 -6.37 26.98
CA ARG A 245 -15.13 -4.91 27.00
C ARG A 245 -14.50 -4.21 25.79
N PRO A 246 -15.24 -3.33 25.08
CA PRO A 246 -14.66 -2.50 24.04
C PRO A 246 -13.70 -1.47 24.65
N THR A 247 -12.55 -1.30 24.01
CA THR A 247 -11.50 -0.33 24.39
C THR A 247 -11.39 0.83 23.40
N GLY A 248 -12.35 0.94 22.48
CA GLY A 248 -12.50 2.01 21.49
C GLY A 248 -12.34 1.53 20.04
N GLN A 249 -12.70 2.40 19.09
CA GLN A 249 -12.65 2.11 17.66
C GLN A 249 -11.21 1.87 17.20
N VAL A 250 -10.98 0.87 16.35
CA VAL A 250 -9.72 0.73 15.61
C VAL A 250 -9.61 1.81 14.53
N SER A 251 -8.57 2.63 14.60
CA SER A 251 -8.34 3.74 13.66
C SER A 251 -6.86 3.94 13.34
N SER A 252 -6.59 4.57 12.19
CA SER A 252 -5.23 4.93 11.79
C SER A 252 -4.56 5.89 12.79
N SER A 253 -5.32 6.77 13.45
CA SER A 253 -4.80 7.67 14.48
C SER A 253 -4.29 6.91 15.70
N ARG A 254 -5.04 5.89 16.18
CA ARG A 254 -4.61 5.06 17.31
C ARG A 254 -3.39 4.23 16.96
N ILE A 255 -3.31 3.67 15.75
CA ILE A 255 -2.13 2.92 15.28
C ILE A 255 -0.90 3.83 15.26
N ARG A 256 -1.01 5.07 14.77
CA ARG A 256 0.09 6.05 14.81
C ARG A 256 0.51 6.36 16.25
N SER A 257 -0.44 6.51 17.18
CA SER A 257 -0.14 6.75 18.59
C SER A 257 0.60 5.58 19.21
N ALA A 258 0.11 4.35 18.98
CA ALA A 258 0.75 3.13 19.48
C ALA A 258 2.16 2.94 18.91
N LEU A 259 2.41 3.27 17.63
CA LEU A 259 3.76 3.24 17.05
C LEU A 259 4.70 4.24 17.73
N LYS A 260 4.20 5.44 18.07
CA LYS A 260 4.99 6.46 18.78
C LYS A 260 5.31 6.09 20.22
N GLU A 261 4.43 5.35 20.87
CA GLU A 261 4.70 4.78 22.19
C GLU A 261 5.73 3.64 22.09
N GLY A 262 5.56 2.74 21.11
CA GLY A 262 6.42 1.61 20.83
C GLY A 262 6.49 0.57 21.94
N GLY A 263 7.47 -0.33 21.83
CA GLY A 263 7.62 -1.50 22.71
C GLY A 263 6.68 -2.66 22.37
N ASP A 264 7.03 -3.86 22.85
CA ASP A 264 6.41 -5.12 22.45
C ASP A 264 4.90 -5.18 22.70
N ALA A 265 4.44 -4.62 23.83
CA ALA A 265 3.02 -4.59 24.15
C ALA A 265 2.22 -3.78 23.12
N ARG A 266 2.76 -2.63 22.67
CA ARG A 266 2.11 -1.81 21.64
C ARG A 266 2.19 -2.43 20.27
N MET A 267 3.30 -3.10 19.95
CA MET A 267 3.41 -3.85 18.71
C MET A 267 2.34 -4.94 18.64
N ARG A 268 2.13 -5.73 19.70
CA ARG A 268 1.03 -6.72 19.77
C ARG A 268 -0.35 -6.10 19.55
N THR A 269 -0.64 -4.98 20.22
CA THR A 269 -1.90 -4.26 20.01
C THR A 269 -2.08 -3.77 18.56
N ILE A 270 -1.00 -3.31 17.91
CA ILE A 270 -1.03 -2.92 16.50
C ILE A 270 -1.33 -4.12 15.62
N GLU A 271 -0.75 -5.29 15.89
CA GLU A 271 -1.03 -6.52 15.15
C GLU A 271 -2.51 -6.91 15.22
N GLU A 272 -3.12 -6.84 16.42
CA GLU A 272 -4.56 -7.08 16.62
C GLU A 272 -5.46 -6.08 15.87
N TRP A 273 -5.02 -4.83 15.73
CA TRP A 273 -5.76 -3.79 15.04
C TRP A 273 -5.62 -3.90 13.51
N LEU A 274 -4.45 -4.32 13.04
CA LEU A 274 -4.16 -4.51 11.62
C LEU A 274 -4.64 -5.86 11.09
N ASP A 275 -4.81 -6.84 11.98
CA ASP A 275 -4.96 -8.27 11.70
C ASP A 275 -3.82 -8.83 10.84
N ARG A 276 -2.61 -8.32 11.11
CA ARG A 276 -1.34 -8.73 10.50
C ARG A 276 -0.18 -8.09 11.26
N LYS A 277 1.02 -8.62 11.07
CA LYS A 277 2.25 -7.99 11.56
C LYS A 277 2.47 -6.61 10.94
N TYR A 278 2.95 -5.66 11.75
CA TYR A 278 3.42 -4.38 11.23
C TYR A 278 4.68 -4.60 10.37
N ARG A 279 4.69 -4.06 9.15
CA ARG A 279 5.83 -4.18 8.23
C ARG A 279 6.44 -2.81 8.00
N ALA A 280 7.70 -2.64 8.38
CA ALA A 280 8.51 -1.50 7.99
C ALA A 280 9.23 -1.84 6.68
N VAL A 281 9.08 -1.01 5.66
CA VAL A 281 9.67 -1.22 4.33
C VAL A 281 10.66 -0.10 4.05
N ALA A 282 11.88 -0.47 3.71
CA ALA A 282 12.91 0.46 3.25
C ALA A 282 13.21 0.22 1.78
N GLU A 283 13.49 1.30 1.06
CA GLU A 283 14.09 1.26 -0.26
C GLU A 283 15.57 1.63 -0.11
N THR A 284 16.45 0.81 -0.68
CA THR A 284 17.89 1.01 -0.58
C THR A 284 18.53 0.72 -1.93
N SER A 285 19.54 1.52 -2.27
CA SER A 285 20.38 1.30 -3.45
C SER A 285 21.73 0.70 -3.07
N ALA A 286 22.40 0.07 -4.05
CA ALA A 286 23.74 -0.49 -3.84
C ALA A 286 24.70 0.59 -3.32
N GLY A 287 25.21 0.43 -2.09
CA GLY A 287 26.12 1.36 -1.41
C GLY A 287 25.50 2.19 -0.27
N GLU A 288 24.17 2.24 -0.13
CA GLU A 288 23.52 2.87 1.04
C GLU A 288 23.42 1.94 2.24
N LEU A 289 23.35 0.64 1.96
CA LEU A 289 23.41 -0.40 2.96
C LEU A 289 24.84 -0.52 3.48
N ARG A 290 25.06 -0.08 4.73
CA ARG A 290 26.36 -0.17 5.40
C ARG A 290 26.36 -1.38 6.32
N GLN A 291 27.55 -1.90 6.61
CA GLN A 291 27.75 -2.92 7.62
C GLN A 291 28.70 -2.37 8.69
N ASP A 292 28.40 -2.56 9.97
CA ASP A 292 29.33 -2.23 11.06
C ASP A 292 30.35 -3.34 11.31
N GLU A 293 31.30 -3.09 12.22
CA GLU A 293 32.33 -4.06 12.63
C GLU A 293 31.73 -5.35 13.24
N ASP A 294 30.53 -5.25 13.81
CA ASP A 294 29.77 -6.38 14.39
C ASP A 294 28.98 -7.16 13.33
N GLY A 295 29.07 -6.77 12.05
CA GLY A 295 28.34 -7.40 10.95
C GLY A 295 26.87 -7.00 10.84
N ARG A 296 26.39 -6.02 11.62
CA ARG A 296 25.01 -5.51 11.55
C ARG A 296 24.82 -4.62 10.34
N MET A 297 23.67 -4.76 9.70
CA MET A 297 23.30 -3.92 8.57
C MET A 297 22.73 -2.59 9.06
N ILE A 298 23.20 -1.48 8.52
CA ILE A 298 22.78 -0.12 8.89
C ILE A 298 22.07 0.51 7.70
N LEU A 299 20.85 1.00 7.95
CA LEU A 299 20.05 1.78 6.99
C LEU A 299 19.68 3.13 7.62
N PRO A 300 19.78 4.25 6.87
CA PRO A 300 19.19 5.51 7.32
C PRO A 300 17.69 5.37 7.57
N ALA A 301 17.18 5.95 8.64
CA ALA A 301 15.75 5.98 8.93
C ALA A 301 14.95 6.66 7.79
N SER A 302 15.59 7.57 7.05
CA SER A 302 15.02 8.23 5.86
C SER A 302 14.78 7.30 4.67
N SER A 303 15.37 6.10 4.65
CA SER A 303 15.16 5.10 3.61
C SER A 303 13.82 4.36 3.75
N PHE A 304 13.12 4.52 4.88
CA PHE A 304 11.84 3.86 5.12
C PHE A 304 10.67 4.58 4.44
N LEU A 305 9.83 3.80 3.76
CA LEU A 305 8.68 4.25 2.99
C LEU A 305 7.41 4.40 3.84
N ASN A 306 7.46 3.98 5.10
CA ASN A 306 6.37 4.07 6.07
C ASN A 306 6.88 4.34 7.48
N LEU A 307 5.97 4.78 8.35
CA LEU A 307 6.27 5.23 9.70
C LEU A 307 6.96 4.13 10.52
N LEU A 308 8.17 4.38 11.00
CA LEU A 308 8.82 3.47 11.95
C LEU A 308 8.15 3.52 13.33
N PRO A 309 8.16 2.40 14.09
CA PRO A 309 7.95 2.43 15.52
C PRO A 309 8.93 3.39 16.22
N SER A 310 8.63 3.75 17.47
CA SER A 310 9.52 4.59 18.26
C SER A 310 10.91 3.93 18.44
N PRO A 311 11.96 4.72 18.69
CA PRO A 311 13.29 4.19 18.92
C PRO A 311 13.30 3.09 20.01
N GLY A 312 14.01 2.01 19.75
CA GLY A 312 13.98 0.82 20.58
C GLY A 312 14.51 -0.43 19.88
N ARG A 313 14.52 -1.56 20.59
CA ARG A 313 14.89 -2.86 20.06
C ARG A 313 13.63 -3.70 19.83
N TYR A 314 13.57 -4.37 18.69
CA TYR A 314 12.43 -5.14 18.24
C TYR A 314 12.88 -6.49 17.69
N ALA A 315 12.26 -7.56 18.16
CA ALA A 315 12.40 -8.88 17.54
C ALA A 315 11.51 -8.94 16.29
N CYS A 316 12.09 -9.29 15.14
CA CYS A 316 11.35 -9.29 13.89
C CYS A 316 11.87 -10.34 12.90
N ARG A 317 11.14 -10.46 11.78
CA ARG A 317 11.61 -11.11 10.57
C ARG A 317 12.11 -10.02 9.64
N VAL A 318 13.26 -10.24 9.00
CA VAL A 318 13.77 -9.35 7.96
C VAL A 318 13.79 -10.09 6.63
N GLY A 319 13.42 -9.40 5.56
CA GLY A 319 13.45 -9.94 4.20
C GLY A 319 14.00 -8.90 3.24
N VAL A 320 14.81 -9.37 2.30
CA VAL A 320 15.34 -8.62 1.17
C VAL A 320 14.78 -9.24 -0.09
N ALA A 321 14.19 -8.43 -0.97
CA ALA A 321 13.61 -8.91 -2.21
C ALA A 321 13.94 -7.92 -3.33
N PRO A 322 14.33 -8.40 -4.53
CA PRO A 322 14.46 -7.53 -5.69
C PRO A 322 13.09 -6.96 -6.06
N LEU A 323 13.08 -5.75 -6.62
CA LEU A 323 11.87 -5.22 -7.22
C LEU A 323 11.55 -6.02 -8.49
N PRO A 324 10.30 -6.44 -8.74
CA PRO A 324 9.07 -6.17 -7.98
C PRO A 324 8.64 -7.29 -7.02
N ALA A 325 9.44 -8.35 -6.81
CA ALA A 325 9.11 -9.51 -5.97
C ALA A 325 8.76 -9.14 -4.52
N ALA A 326 9.31 -8.03 -4.01
CA ALA A 326 8.96 -7.45 -2.70
C ALA A 326 7.45 -7.16 -2.51
N TYR A 327 6.71 -6.99 -3.61
CA TYR A 327 5.33 -6.48 -3.64
C TYR A 327 4.25 -7.57 -3.76
N ALA A 328 4.63 -8.82 -4.00
CA ALA A 328 3.70 -9.90 -4.38
C ALA A 328 3.41 -10.95 -3.28
N SER A 329 4.20 -11.06 -2.21
CA SER A 329 4.13 -12.25 -1.33
C SER A 329 3.18 -12.11 -0.15
N THR A 330 2.00 -12.74 -0.22
CA THR A 330 0.98 -12.74 0.85
C THR A 330 1.18 -13.80 1.92
N SER A 331 1.81 -14.91 1.59
CA SER A 331 2.09 -16.01 2.51
C SER A 331 2.96 -17.03 1.80
N ALA A 332 4.09 -17.42 2.41
CA ALA A 332 5.01 -18.49 1.99
C ALA A 332 5.76 -18.32 0.65
N ASP A 333 5.23 -17.57 -0.31
CA ASP A 333 5.88 -17.41 -1.62
C ASP A 333 6.83 -16.22 -1.64
N GLU A 334 7.91 -16.36 -0.87
CA GLU A 334 9.14 -15.57 -0.87
C GLU A 334 9.93 -15.71 -2.18
N ARG A 335 9.25 -15.89 -3.31
CA ARG A 335 9.87 -16.13 -4.62
C ARG A 335 10.88 -15.04 -4.95
N GLY A 336 12.15 -15.41 -5.06
CA GLY A 336 13.26 -14.49 -5.31
C GLY A 336 13.66 -13.60 -4.13
N SER A 337 13.11 -13.81 -2.93
CA SER A 337 13.48 -13.09 -1.72
C SER A 337 14.35 -13.94 -0.78
N VAL A 338 15.19 -13.26 -0.01
CA VAL A 338 16.05 -13.83 1.02
C VAL A 338 15.61 -13.25 2.36
N TRP A 339 15.38 -14.09 3.35
CA TRP A 339 14.84 -13.64 4.63
C TRP A 339 15.51 -14.33 5.81
N CYS A 340 15.43 -13.69 6.98
CA CYS A 340 15.90 -14.24 8.23
C CYS A 340 14.71 -14.30 9.20
N PRO A 341 14.36 -15.50 9.74
CA PRO A 341 13.22 -15.69 10.64
C PRO A 341 13.38 -15.00 11.99
N SER A 342 14.62 -14.74 12.39
CA SER A 342 14.97 -14.17 13.69
C SER A 342 16.03 -13.11 13.51
N ALA A 343 15.61 -11.85 13.56
CA ALA A 343 16.50 -10.70 13.56
C ALA A 343 16.12 -9.76 14.71
N GLU A 344 17.12 -9.15 15.32
CA GLU A 344 16.92 -7.99 16.17
C GLU A 344 17.09 -6.73 15.32
N VAL A 345 16.10 -5.84 15.37
CA VAL A 345 16.18 -4.52 14.77
C VAL A 345 16.22 -3.48 15.87
N ARG A 346 17.26 -2.66 15.86
CA ARG A 346 17.38 -1.48 16.71
C ARG A 346 17.10 -0.24 15.89
N ILE A 347 16.09 0.51 16.28
CA ILE A 347 15.68 1.75 15.64
C ILE A 347 16.21 2.91 16.49
N ASP A 348 16.98 3.80 15.88
CA ASP A 348 17.35 5.09 16.46
C ASP A 348 16.65 6.23 15.69
N THR A 349 16.91 7.48 16.09
CA THR A 349 16.34 8.66 15.42
C THR A 349 16.85 8.87 14.00
N GLY A 350 18.08 8.44 13.71
CA GLY A 350 18.73 8.65 12.40
C GLY A 350 18.96 7.38 11.59
N ASP A 351 19.25 6.26 12.26
CA ASP A 351 19.65 5.00 11.64
C ASP A 351 18.87 3.82 12.22
N VAL A 352 18.75 2.76 11.43
CA VAL A 352 18.17 1.48 11.79
C VAL A 352 19.22 0.40 11.61
N PHE A 353 19.43 -0.40 12.65
CA PHE A 353 20.44 -1.44 12.72
C PHE A 353 19.74 -2.80 12.71
N VAL A 354 20.14 -3.69 11.82
CA VAL A 354 19.58 -5.03 11.66
C VAL A 354 20.66 -6.06 11.99
N SER A 355 20.41 -6.85 13.02
CA SER A 355 21.25 -7.97 13.44
C SER A 355 20.52 -9.28 13.16
N ALA A 356 20.94 -10.01 12.13
CA ALA A 356 20.43 -11.36 11.88
C ALA A 356 20.93 -12.32 12.98
N GLN A 357 20.02 -13.04 13.62
CA GLN A 357 20.33 -14.00 14.68
C GLN A 357 20.23 -15.46 14.19
N GLY A 358 19.69 -15.68 12.99
CA GLY A 358 19.54 -16.99 12.37
C GLY A 358 20.02 -17.02 10.92
N PRO A 359 20.08 -18.21 10.30
CA PRO A 359 20.51 -18.35 8.92
C PRO A 359 19.52 -17.63 7.99
N TRP A 360 20.07 -17.03 6.92
CA TRP A 360 19.28 -16.52 5.82
C TRP A 360 18.72 -17.69 5.00
N GLN A 361 17.44 -17.59 4.65
CA GLN A 361 16.69 -18.58 3.89
C GLN A 361 16.28 -17.96 2.56
N ARG A 362 16.34 -18.74 1.47
CA ARG A 362 15.81 -18.34 0.16
C ARG A 362 14.40 -18.85 0.03
N GLY A 363 13.48 -17.99 -0.40
CA GLY A 363 12.15 -18.45 -0.78
C GLY A 363 12.23 -19.35 -2.01
N ILE A 364 11.53 -20.48 -1.95
CA ILE A 364 11.55 -21.49 -3.00
C ILE A 364 10.93 -20.90 -4.27
N GLU A 365 11.67 -20.91 -5.38
CA GLU A 365 11.07 -20.73 -6.70
C GLU A 365 10.12 -21.90 -6.93
N GLY A 366 8.82 -21.62 -6.99
CA GLY A 366 7.85 -22.64 -7.35
C GLY A 366 8.20 -23.18 -8.74
N THR A 367 8.81 -24.37 -8.79
CA THR A 367 8.90 -25.14 -10.02
C THR A 367 7.47 -25.49 -10.39
N GLY A 368 6.94 -24.83 -11.41
CA GLY A 368 5.76 -25.30 -12.12
C GLY A 368 6.07 -26.65 -12.77
N ALA A 369 5.93 -27.72 -12.01
CA ALA A 369 5.69 -29.08 -12.45
C ALA A 369 5.44 -29.91 -11.19
N ALA A 370 4.22 -30.44 -11.05
CA ALA A 370 4.00 -31.59 -10.20
C ALA A 370 4.96 -32.70 -10.69
N SER A 371 6.02 -32.98 -9.94
CA SER A 371 6.76 -34.21 -10.13
C SER A 371 5.84 -35.35 -9.67
N PRO A 372 5.64 -36.41 -10.48
CA PRO A 372 4.82 -37.53 -10.04
C PRO A 372 5.50 -38.21 -8.85
N ASP A 373 4.69 -38.50 -7.83
CA ASP A 373 5.06 -39.30 -6.68
C ASP A 373 5.67 -40.65 -7.14
N PRO A 374 6.92 -41.00 -6.77
CA PRO A 374 7.52 -42.27 -7.16
C PRO A 374 7.03 -43.46 -6.31
N ARG A 375 5.97 -43.33 -5.50
CA ARG A 375 5.51 -44.38 -4.57
C ARG A 375 4.15 -45.01 -4.84
N ILE A 376 3.64 -44.96 -6.08
CA ILE A 376 2.53 -45.82 -6.50
C ILE A 376 2.91 -46.60 -7.76
N SER A 377 3.85 -47.53 -7.61
CA SER A 377 3.89 -48.74 -8.44
C SER A 377 4.46 -49.89 -7.62
N ARG A 378 3.58 -50.63 -6.95
CA ARG A 378 3.72 -52.04 -6.52
C ARG A 378 2.57 -52.40 -5.59
N ALA A 379 1.47 -52.86 -6.17
CA ALA A 379 0.72 -54.00 -5.66
C ALA A 379 -0.08 -54.57 -6.84
N ARG A 380 0.16 -55.86 -7.09
CA ARG A 380 -0.64 -56.71 -7.96
C ARG A 380 -1.99 -57.00 -7.33
#